data_AF-A0A3B8HL08-F1
#
_entry.id   AF-A0A3B8HL08-F1
#
_cell.length_a   1.000
_cell.length_b   1.000
_cell.length_c   1.000
_cell.angle_alpha   90.00
_cell.angle_beta   90.00
_cell.angle_gamma   90.00
#
_symmetry.space_group_name_H-M   'P 1'
#
loop_
_entity.id
_entity.type
_entity.pdbx_description
1 polymer ?
#
loop_
_entity_poly.entity_id
_entity_poly.type
_entity_poly.pdbx_seq_one_letter_code
_entity_poly.pdbx_strand_id
1 'polypeptide(L)'
;VHKSFEEAAESVGAKKITTFKDVTLPLIWKGVLVGSLYSFILALQEASATLLLVVPGHEMMPVGIFNFYMGGSVNEAAALGLILIVLGATCLFAINKITGAKMGGVFG
;
A
#
# COMPACT_ATOMS: atom_id res chain seq x y z
N VAL A 1 6.66 3.97 19.20
CA VAL A 1 6.67 2.98 20.30
C VAL A 1 7.70 3.45 21.31
N HIS A 2 7.30 3.72 22.56
CA HIS A 2 8.26 4.07 23.61
C HIS A 2 8.91 2.78 24.13
N LYS A 3 10.24 2.76 24.18
CA LYS A 3 11.03 1.59 24.60
C LYS A 3 10.69 1.12 26.02
N SER A 4 10.20 2.02 26.86
CA SER A 4 9.72 1.72 28.23
C SER A 4 8.63 0.65 28.28
N PHE A 5 7.75 0.56 27.27
CA PHE A 5 6.70 -0.48 27.25
C PHE A 5 7.26 -1.88 26.97
N GLU A 6 8.31 -1.98 26.15
CA GLU A 6 8.98 -3.26 25.88
C GLU A 6 9.85 -3.68 27.07
N GLU A 7 10.57 -2.73 27.68
CA GLU A 7 11.40 -2.98 28.87
C GLU A 7 10.56 -3.37 30.09
N ALA A 8 9.36 -2.81 30.25
CA ALA A 8 8.42 -3.20 31.30
C ALA A 8 7.94 -4.66 31.12
N ALA A 9 7.63 -5.08 29.89
CA ALA A 9 7.25 -6.45 29.59
C ALA A 9 8.40 -7.44 29.84
N GLU A 10 9.62 -7.10 29.41
CA GLU A 10 10.83 -7.89 29.68
C GLU A 10 11.13 -8.00 31.18
N SER A 11 10.90 -6.93 31.96
CA SER A 11 11.10 -6.91 33.42
C SER A 11 10.16 -7.85 34.19
N VAL A 12 8.98 -8.15 33.64
CA VAL A 12 8.01 -9.10 34.22
C VAL A 12 8.26 -10.55 33.72
N GLY A 13 9.34 -10.77 32.96
CA GLY A 13 9.75 -12.10 32.47
C GLY A 13 9.16 -12.49 31.12
N ALA A 14 8.56 -11.56 30.36
CA ALA A 14 8.09 -11.85 29.01
C ALA A 14 9.27 -12.08 28.05
N LYS A 15 9.16 -13.10 27.18
CA LYS A 15 10.13 -13.35 26.10
C LYS A 15 9.93 -12.34 24.97
N LYS A 16 10.98 -12.05 24.20
CA LYS A 16 10.95 -11.08 23.08
C LYS A 16 9.82 -11.29 22.06
N ILE A 17 9.47 -12.54 21.75
CA ILE A 17 8.34 -12.86 20.84
C ILE A 17 7.00 -12.46 21.47
N THR A 18 6.83 -12.71 22.76
CA THR A 18 5.64 -12.33 23.54
C THR A 18 5.53 -10.80 23.62
N THR A 19 6.64 -10.10 23.95
CA THR A 19 6.69 -8.64 23.95
C THR A 19 6.33 -8.05 22.59
N PHE A 20 6.88 -8.59 21.50
CA PHE A 20 6.54 -8.13 20.15
C PHE A 20 5.05 -8.34 19.83
N LYS A 21 4.49 -9.52 20.09
CA LYS A 21 3.11 -9.85 19.72
C LYS A 21 2.07 -9.10 20.56
N ASP A 22 2.35 -8.89 21.84
CA ASP A 22 1.37 -8.36 22.79
C ASP A 22 1.53 -6.85 23.04
N VAL A 23 2.73 -6.29 22.84
CA VAL A 23 3.02 -4.85 23.05
C VAL A 23 3.28 -4.15 21.72
N THR A 24 4.33 -4.55 21.00
CA THR A 24 4.78 -3.80 19.81
C THR A 24 3.77 -3.90 18.67
N LEU A 25 3.30 -5.10 18.34
CA LEU A 25 2.41 -5.36 17.21
C LEU A 25 1.06 -4.64 17.36
N PRO A 26 0.34 -4.68 18.49
CA PRO A 26 -0.89 -3.93 18.68
C PRO A 26 -0.68 -2.41 18.76
N LEU A 27 0.53 -1.94 19.10
CA LEU A 27 0.85 -0.52 19.02
C LEU A 27 1.03 -0.04 17.58
N ILE A 28 1.61 -0.88 16.71
CA ILE A 28 1.91 -0.51 15.31
C ILE A 28 0.91 -1.06 14.28
N TRP A 29 -0.05 -1.92 14.66
CA TRP A 29 -0.85 -2.70 13.71
C TRP A 29 -1.58 -1.84 12.67
N LYS A 30 -2.04 -0.65 13.07
CA LYS A 30 -2.69 0.31 12.16
C LYS A 30 -1.70 0.84 11.13
N GLY A 31 -0.49 1.18 11.54
CA GLY A 31 0.57 1.62 10.64
C GLY A 31 0.98 0.52 9.67
N VAL A 32 1.08 -0.73 10.17
CA VAL A 32 1.35 -1.90 9.32
C VAL A 32 0.24 -2.10 8.29
N LEU A 33 -1.04 -2.06 8.69
CA LEU A 33 -2.17 -2.21 7.79
C LEU A 33 -2.16 -1.16 6.67
N VAL A 34 -1.88 0.09 7.01
CA VAL A 34 -1.80 1.20 6.05
C VAL A 34 -0.63 1.01 5.08
N GLY A 35 0.54 0.65 5.60
CA GLY A 35 1.71 0.35 4.78
C GLY A 35 1.47 -0.84 3.85
N SER A 36 0.81 -1.89 4.32
CA SER A 36 0.46 -3.07 3.52
C SER A 36 -0.53 -2.72 2.40
N LEU A 37 -1.59 -1.97 2.69
CA LEU A 37 -2.55 -1.52 1.68
C LEU A 37 -1.91 -0.60 0.65
N TYR A 38 -1.03 0.31 1.09
CA TYR A 38 -0.27 1.18 0.19
C TYR A 38 0.67 0.39 -0.72
N SER A 39 1.41 -0.56 -0.16
CA SER A 39 2.28 -1.47 -0.93
C SER A 39 1.49 -2.29 -1.95
N PHE A 40 0.27 -2.73 -1.60
CA PHE A 40 -0.60 -3.46 -2.51
C PHE A 40 -1.06 -2.58 -3.69
N ILE A 41 -1.42 -1.33 -3.43
CA ILE A 41 -1.76 -0.36 -4.48
C ILE A 41 -0.57 -0.11 -5.42
N LEU A 42 0.64 -0.01 -4.88
CA LEU A 42 1.85 0.14 -5.70
C LEU A 42 2.10 -1.09 -6.57
N ALA A 43 1.86 -2.29 -6.03
CA ALA A 43 1.97 -3.53 -6.80
C ALA A 43 0.97 -3.59 -7.96
N LEU A 44 -0.26 -3.07 -7.79
CA LEU A 44 -1.25 -2.99 -8.88
C LEU A 44 -0.89 -1.98 -9.98
N GLN A 45 -0.08 -0.97 -9.65
CA GLN A 45 0.41 0.03 -10.60
C GLN A 45 1.72 -0.38 -11.27
N GLU A 46 2.27 -1.53 -10.90
CA GLU A 46 3.49 -2.05 -11.49
C GLU A 46 3.24 -2.41 -12.96
N ALA A 47 4.04 -1.83 -13.86
CA ALA A 47 3.97 -2.10 -15.29
C ALA A 47 5.18 -2.89 -15.80
N SER A 48 6.39 -2.58 -15.33
CA SER A 48 7.65 -3.03 -15.91
C SER A 48 7.89 -4.54 -15.75
N ALA A 49 7.74 -5.06 -14.54
CA ALA A 49 7.87 -6.48 -14.26
C ALA A 49 6.71 -7.27 -14.87
N THR A 50 5.51 -6.68 -14.85
CA THR A 50 4.32 -7.29 -15.43
C THR A 50 4.42 -7.41 -16.95
N LEU A 51 4.94 -6.40 -17.64
CA LEU A 51 5.16 -6.43 -19.09
C LEU A 51 6.03 -7.62 -19.52
N LEU A 52 7.04 -7.97 -18.72
CA LEU A 52 7.92 -9.11 -18.99
C LEU A 52 7.26 -10.47 -18.73
N LEU A 53 6.28 -10.52 -17.83
CA LEU A 53 5.61 -11.74 -17.37
C LEU A 53 4.18 -11.89 -17.90
N VAL A 54 3.73 -10.98 -18.79
CA VAL A 54 2.34 -10.92 -19.21
C VAL A 54 1.93 -12.19 -19.96
N VAL A 55 0.77 -12.73 -19.60
CA VAL A 55 0.15 -13.85 -20.32
C VAL A 55 -0.96 -13.29 -21.22
N PRO A 56 -1.00 -13.66 -22.51
CA PRO A 56 -2.06 -13.21 -23.42
C PRO A 56 -3.45 -13.48 -22.85
N GLY A 57 -4.30 -12.45 -22.81
CA GLY A 57 -5.67 -12.52 -22.30
C GLY A 57 -5.85 -12.12 -20.83
N HIS A 58 -4.78 -11.93 -20.05
CA HIS A 58 -4.81 -11.44 -18.67
C HIS A 58 -3.85 -10.26 -18.48
N GLU A 59 -4.13 -9.17 -19.20
CA GLU A 59 -3.32 -7.96 -19.13
C GLU A 59 -3.79 -7.05 -18.00
N MET A 60 -2.83 -6.53 -17.23
CA MET A 60 -3.12 -5.46 -16.26
C MET A 60 -3.26 -4.13 -16.99
N MET A 61 -4.04 -3.20 -16.43
CA MET A 61 -4.26 -1.86 -16.99
C MET A 61 -2.97 -1.13 -17.45
N PRO A 62 -1.86 -1.15 -16.69
CA PRO A 62 -0.60 -0.52 -17.11
C PRO A 62 -0.01 -1.13 -18.39
N VAL A 63 -0.12 -2.45 -18.56
CA VAL A 63 0.32 -3.15 -19.77
C VAL A 63 -0.55 -2.76 -20.97
N GLY A 64 -1.87 -2.67 -20.77
CA GLY A 64 -2.80 -2.22 -21.81
C GLY A 64 -2.48 -0.80 -22.30
N ILE A 65 -2.17 0.13 -21.38
CA ILE A 65 -1.75 1.50 -21.72
C ILE A 65 -0.49 1.48 -22.58
N PHE A 66 0.50 0.66 -22.20
CA PHE A 66 1.75 0.51 -22.95
C PHE A 66 1.51 -0.07 -24.36
N ASN A 67 0.65 -1.08 -24.47
CA ASN A 67 0.29 -1.71 -25.74
C ASN A 67 -0.42 -0.73 -26.69
N PHE A 68 -1.40 0.05 -26.21
CA PHE A 68 -2.06 1.08 -27.02
C PHE A 68 -1.10 2.19 -27.46
N TYR A 69 -0.17 2.58 -26.59
CA TYR A 69 0.85 3.56 -26.92
C TYR A 69 1.79 3.04 -28.02
N MET A 70 2.27 1.80 -27.93
CA MET A 70 3.09 1.15 -28.97
C MET A 70 2.32 0.90 -30.27
N GLY A 71 1.01 0.68 -30.19
CA GLY A 71 0.12 0.54 -31.34
C GLY A 71 -0.19 1.84 -32.09
N GLY A 72 0.30 3.00 -31.62
CA GLY A 72 0.03 4.31 -32.20
C GLY A 72 -1.30 4.96 -31.78
N SER A 73 -2.08 4.26 -30.95
CA SER A 73 -3.36 4.71 -30.36
C SER A 73 -3.11 5.52 -29.09
N VAL A 74 -2.46 6.67 -29.24
CA VAL A 74 -2.05 7.52 -28.10
C VAL A 74 -3.26 8.09 -27.35
N ASN A 75 -4.37 8.34 -28.04
CA ASN A 75 -5.57 8.90 -27.42
C ASN A 75 -6.23 7.89 -26.47
N GLU A 76 -6.29 6.63 -26.89
CA GLU A 76 -6.81 5.50 -26.10
C GLU A 76 -5.90 5.21 -24.90
N ALA A 77 -4.58 5.23 -25.12
CA ALA A 77 -3.59 5.10 -24.04
C ALA A 77 -3.73 6.22 -22.99
N ALA A 78 -3.92 7.47 -23.44
CA ALA A 78 -4.13 8.61 -22.54
C ALA A 78 -5.44 8.51 -21.75
N ALA A 79 -6.52 8.06 -22.38
CA ALA A 79 -7.80 7.84 -21.70
C ALA A 79 -7.70 6.78 -20.59
N LEU A 80 -7.08 5.64 -20.88
CA LEU A 80 -6.83 4.59 -19.89
C LEU A 80 -5.87 5.05 -18.78
N GLY A 81 -4.84 5.81 -19.13
CA GLY A 81 -3.91 6.42 -18.18
C GLY A 81 -4.61 7.35 -17.19
N LEU A 82 -5.53 8.18 -17.68
CA LEU A 82 -6.31 9.07 -16.82
C LEU A 82 -7.21 8.28 -15.85
N ILE A 83 -7.87 7.22 -16.33
CA ILE A 83 -8.67 6.33 -15.48
C ILE A 83 -7.80 5.70 -14.39
N LEU A 84 -6.62 5.19 -14.75
CA LEU A 84 -5.69 4.56 -13.81
C LEU A 84 -5.22 5.57 -12.74
N ILE A 85 -4.89 6.80 -13.14
CA ILE A 85 -4.50 7.88 -12.21
C ILE A 85 -5.64 8.21 -11.25
N VAL A 86 -6.87 8.40 -11.76
CA VAL A 86 -8.04 8.72 -10.93
C VAL A 86 -8.34 7.60 -9.94
N LEU A 87 -8.25 6.34 -10.37
CA LEU A 87 -8.46 5.17 -9.52
C LEU A 87 -7.38 5.08 -8.43
N GLY A 88 -6.10 5.21 -8.81
CA GLY A 88 -4.97 5.23 -7.88
C GLY A 88 -5.10 6.36 -6.86
N ALA A 89 -5.39 7.59 -7.32
CA ALA A 89 -5.61 8.74 -6.45
C ALA A 89 -6.79 8.53 -5.49
N THR A 90 -7.89 7.93 -5.96
CA THR A 90 -9.07 7.63 -5.14
C THR A 90 -8.74 6.58 -4.07
N CYS A 91 -8.01 5.53 -4.42
CA CYS A 91 -7.56 4.50 -3.47
C CYS A 91 -6.61 5.08 -2.42
N LEU A 92 -5.63 5.90 -2.83
CA LEU A 92 -4.73 6.59 -1.92
C LEU A 92 -5.48 7.56 -1.00
N PHE A 93 -6.43 8.33 -1.56
CA PHE A 93 -7.29 9.21 -0.78
C PHE A 93 -8.14 8.43 0.23
N ALA A 94 -8.69 7.27 -0.15
CA ALA A 94 -9.46 6.41 0.74
C ALA A 94 -8.61 5.89 1.90
N ILE A 95 -7.39 5.39 1.62
CA ILE A 95 -6.44 4.97 2.67
C ILE A 95 -6.12 6.14 3.59
N ASN A 96 -5.77 7.31 3.01
CA ASN A 96 -5.46 8.51 3.78
C ASN A 96 -6.64 8.98 4.61
N LYS A 97 -7.88 8.83 4.15
CA LYS A 97 -9.09 9.22 4.91
C LYS A 97 -9.38 8.25 6.06
N ILE A 98 -9.28 6.94 5.82
CA ILE A 98 -9.47 5.91 6.85
C ILE A 98 -8.39 6.01 7.92
N THR A 99 -7.16 6.36 7.53
CA THR A 99 -6.01 6.54 8.42
C THR A 99 -6.01 7.91 9.11
N GLY A 100 -6.31 8.96 8.36
CA GLY A 100 -6.24 10.37 8.74
C GLY A 100 -7.36 10.81 9.69
N ALA A 101 -8.54 10.19 9.64
CA ALA A 101 -9.63 10.47 10.58
C ALA A 101 -9.29 10.16 12.05
N LYS A 102 -8.16 9.49 12.33
CA LYS A 102 -7.63 9.29 13.70
C LYS A 102 -6.20 9.82 13.90
N MET A 103 -5.56 10.41 12.89
CA MET A 103 -4.23 11.05 13.03
C MET A 103 -4.29 12.47 13.62
N GLY A 104 -5.47 13.12 13.62
CA GLY A 104 -5.66 14.42 14.27
C GLY A 104 -5.59 14.41 15.80
N GLY A 105 -5.34 13.26 16.45
CA GLY A 105 -5.20 13.14 17.90
C GLY A 105 -3.91 12.44 18.37
N VAL A 106 -2.93 12.22 17.49
CA VAL A 106 -1.69 11.48 17.83
C VAL A 106 -0.44 12.39 17.84
N PHE A 107 -0.57 13.65 17.41
CA PHE A 107 0.48 14.68 17.51
C PHE A 107 0.00 15.97 18.19
N GLY A 108 -1.04 15.88 19.02
CA GLY A 108 -1.50 16.93 19.93
C GLY A 108 -1.24 16.52 21.37
#